data_AF-A0A9K3PUU1-F1
#
_entry.id   AF-A0A9K3PUU1-F1
#
_cell.length_a   1.000
_cell.length_b   1.000
_cell.length_c   1.000
_cell.angle_alpha   90.00
_cell.angle_beta   90.00
_cell.angle_gamma   90.00
#
_symmetry.space_group_name_H-M   'P 1'
#
loop_
_entity.id
_entity.type
_entity.pdbx_description
1 polymer ?
#
loop_
_entity_poly.entity_id
_entity_poly.type
_entity_poly.pdbx_seq_one_letter_code
_entity_poly.pdbx_strand_id
1 'polypeptide(L)'
;MLDQRDNTYAIEYANVTTYSLKTAIKKFGKQATKAAHKEMKQLHDCDCWEPIHPKDLKEIEMKCALRTIFFIIQTSNGDIKGRTCAEDSVQRNWIGRDEVSSPTVSTDSTIFTGMIEAHERRDVGTCDIPNTFVQTHLDKQDKDGNRTIMKLEGPLVQILCEIDPTYTK
;
A
#
# COMPACT_ATOMS: atom_id res chain seq x y z
N MET A 1 -39.13 -31.18 24.79
CA MET A 1 -37.82 -30.67 25.24
C MET A 1 -36.95 -30.52 24.01
N LEU A 2 -36.99 -29.33 23.39
CA LEU A 2 -36.05 -28.93 22.35
C LEU A 2 -35.00 -28.10 23.09
N ASP A 3 -33.81 -28.67 23.23
CA ASP A 3 -32.63 -27.99 23.78
C ASP A 3 -32.15 -26.96 22.74
N GLN A 4 -32.38 -25.69 23.05
CA GLN A 4 -31.87 -24.55 22.31
C GLN A 4 -30.34 -24.51 22.49
N ARG A 5 -29.62 -25.17 21.59
CA ARG A 5 -28.20 -24.83 21.39
C ARG A 5 -28.15 -23.56 20.57
N ASP A 6 -28.07 -22.44 21.28
CA ASP A 6 -27.58 -21.17 20.77
C ASP A 6 -26.17 -21.36 20.21
N ASN A 7 -26.09 -21.78 18.95
CA ASN A 7 -24.86 -21.73 18.17
C ASN A 7 -24.78 -20.33 17.56
N THR A 8 -24.58 -19.34 18.44
CA THR A 8 -24.25 -17.99 18.02
C THR A 8 -22.84 -18.04 17.43
N TYR A 9 -22.74 -18.14 16.11
CA TYR A 9 -21.52 -17.79 15.39
C TYR A 9 -21.26 -16.31 15.65
N ALA A 10 -20.63 -16.00 16.78
CA ALA A 10 -20.05 -14.69 17.01
C ALA A 10 -18.94 -14.53 15.98
N ILE A 11 -19.26 -13.90 14.85
CA ILE A 11 -18.28 -13.31 13.98
C ILE A 11 -17.62 -12.23 14.83
N GLU A 12 -16.50 -12.56 15.47
CA GLU A 12 -15.62 -11.54 16.05
C GLU A 12 -15.22 -10.61 14.91
N TYR A 13 -15.85 -9.44 14.86
CA TYR A 13 -15.32 -8.32 14.08
C TYR A 13 -14.00 -7.93 14.73
N ALA A 14 -12.91 -8.58 14.30
CA ALA A 14 -11.57 -8.16 14.62
C ALA A 14 -11.35 -6.79 13.99
N ASN A 15 -11.64 -5.72 14.75
CA ASN A 15 -11.32 -4.36 14.35
C ASN A 15 -9.79 -4.27 14.20
N VAL A 16 -9.31 -4.35 12.96
CA VAL A 16 -7.89 -4.24 12.65
C VAL A 16 -7.46 -2.82 12.99
N THR A 17 -6.71 -2.68 14.08
CA THR A 17 -6.20 -1.38 14.52
C THR A 17 -4.94 -1.04 13.74
N THR A 18 -4.93 0.13 13.11
CA THR A 18 -3.76 0.68 12.43
C THR A 18 -2.96 1.57 13.38
N TYR A 19 -1.63 1.49 13.28
CA TYR A 19 -0.70 2.28 14.07
C TYR A 19 0.23 3.07 13.16
N SER A 20 0.56 4.31 13.54
CA SER A 20 1.71 5.00 12.94
C SER A 20 3.01 4.29 13.32
N LEU A 21 4.07 4.45 12.52
CA LEU A 21 5.37 3.82 12.80
C LEU A 21 5.88 4.12 14.22
N LYS A 22 5.75 5.37 14.68
CA LYS A 22 6.17 5.78 16.03
C LYS A 22 5.42 5.03 17.13
N THR A 23 4.10 4.90 16.99
CA THR A 23 3.26 4.18 17.96
C THR A 23 3.52 2.68 17.90
N ALA A 24 3.70 2.14 16.70
CA ALA A 24 4.01 0.74 16.48
C ALA A 24 5.38 0.34 17.05
N ILE A 25 6.41 1.18 16.95
CA ILE A 25 7.71 0.93 17.58
C ILE A 25 7.57 0.87 19.10
N LYS A 26 6.76 1.74 19.71
CA LYS A 26 6.50 1.68 21.15
C LYS A 26 5.78 0.39 21.56
N LYS A 27 4.86 -0.11 20.73
CA LYS A 27 4.02 -1.26 21.04
C LYS A 27 4.68 -2.61 20.72
N PHE A 28 5.31 -2.72 19.55
CA PHE A 28 5.85 -3.97 19.00
C PHE A 28 7.38 -3.99 18.93
N GLY A 29 8.05 -2.89 19.28
CA GLY A 29 9.51 -2.79 19.36
C GLY A 29 10.18 -3.11 18.01
N LYS A 30 11.17 -4.00 18.06
CA LYS A 30 11.97 -4.41 16.89
C LYS A 30 11.15 -5.03 15.77
N GLN A 31 10.00 -5.65 16.07
CA GLN A 31 9.14 -6.24 15.03
C GLN A 31 8.54 -5.16 14.12
N ALA A 32 8.14 -4.01 14.67
CA ALA A 32 7.66 -2.88 13.88
C ALA A 32 8.76 -2.31 12.97
N THR A 33 9.98 -2.15 13.48
CA THR A 33 11.13 -1.70 12.68
C THR A 33 11.45 -2.70 11.56
N LYS A 34 11.43 -4.00 11.86
CA LYS A 34 11.63 -5.05 10.84
C LYS A 34 10.54 -5.02 9.77
N ALA A 35 9.28 -4.77 10.15
CA ALA A 35 8.18 -4.63 9.21
C ALA A 35 8.37 -3.40 8.30
N ALA A 36 8.82 -2.27 8.87
CA ALA A 36 9.15 -1.07 8.11
C ALA A 36 10.30 -1.30 7.12
N HIS A 37 11.39 -1.92 7.58
CA HIS A 37 12.52 -2.27 6.72
C HIS A 37 12.11 -3.26 5.62
N LYS A 38 11.26 -4.25 5.91
CA LYS A 38 10.78 -5.20 4.90
C LYS A 38 10.01 -4.47 3.80
N GLU A 39 9.10 -3.57 4.16
CA GLU A 39 8.32 -2.78 3.20
C GLU A 39 9.22 -1.84 2.37
N MET A 40 10.11 -1.08 3.00
CA MET A 40 11.04 -0.19 2.27
C MET A 40 11.94 -0.96 1.31
N LYS A 41 12.44 -2.12 1.74
CA LYS A 41 13.24 -2.97 0.89
C LYS A 41 12.44 -3.45 -0.32
N GLN A 42 11.19 -3.87 -0.12
CA GLN A 42 10.33 -4.29 -1.23
C GLN A 42 10.08 -3.18 -2.25
N LEU A 43 9.90 -1.93 -1.80
CA LEU A 43 9.72 -0.79 -2.72
C LEU A 43 11.01 -0.45 -3.47
N HIS A 44 12.16 -0.53 -2.79
CA HIS A 44 13.47 -0.34 -3.42
C HIS A 44 13.77 -1.45 -4.45
N ASP A 45 13.56 -2.72 -4.08
CA ASP A 45 13.76 -3.88 -4.97
C ASP A 45 12.84 -3.85 -6.22
N CYS A 46 11.76 -3.06 -6.19
CA CYS A 46 10.86 -2.83 -7.32
C CYS A 46 11.20 -1.56 -8.13
N ASP A 47 12.33 -0.90 -7.87
CA ASP A 47 12.73 0.36 -8.49
C ASP A 47 11.63 1.44 -8.42
N CYS A 48 10.86 1.45 -7.33
CA CYS A 48 9.66 2.29 -7.19
C CYS A 48 9.97 3.81 -7.24
N TRP A 49 11.20 4.22 -6.89
CA TRP A 49 11.57 5.63 -6.76
C TRP A 49 12.95 5.93 -7.34
N GLU A 50 13.01 7.03 -8.09
CA GLU A 50 14.27 7.70 -8.46
C GLU A 50 14.51 8.91 -7.53
N PRO A 51 15.69 9.05 -6.89
CA PRO A 51 16.00 10.21 -6.07
C PRO A 51 16.13 11.48 -6.90
N ILE A 52 15.57 12.59 -6.41
CA ILE A 52 15.65 13.92 -7.04
C ILE A 52 16.24 14.90 -6.03
N HIS A 53 17.28 15.63 -6.45
CA HIS A 53 17.91 16.62 -5.58
C HIS A 53 16.97 17.84 -5.41
N PRO A 54 16.82 18.42 -4.20
CA PRO A 54 15.87 19.52 -3.96
C PRO A 54 16.07 20.76 -4.85
N LYS A 55 17.30 21.01 -5.31
CA LYS A 55 17.62 22.10 -6.25
C LYS A 55 17.01 21.93 -7.63
N ASP A 56 16.69 20.69 -8.02
CA ASP A 56 16.13 20.35 -9.33
C ASP A 56 14.59 20.33 -9.31
N LEU A 57 13.97 20.69 -8.18
CA LEU A 57 12.52 20.78 -8.01
C LEU A 57 12.04 22.22 -8.25
N LYS A 58 10.97 22.36 -9.02
CA LYS A 58 10.22 23.61 -9.14
C LYS A 58 9.41 23.83 -7.87
N GLU A 59 9.12 25.10 -7.56
CA GLU A 59 8.32 25.45 -6.37
C GLU A 59 6.92 24.79 -6.39
N ILE A 60 6.30 24.69 -7.57
CA ILE A 60 5.01 24.02 -7.76
C ILE A 60 5.10 22.53 -7.44
N GLU A 61 6.18 21.86 -7.89
CA GLU A 61 6.39 20.42 -7.66
C GLU A 61 6.60 20.14 -6.17
N MET A 62 7.31 21.02 -5.47
CA MET A 62 7.49 20.89 -4.02
C MET A 62 6.18 21.07 -3.25
N LYS A 63 5.29 21.97 -3.71
CA LYS A 63 3.96 22.17 -3.10
C LYS A 63 2.98 21.03 -3.41
N CYS A 64 3.11 20.41 -4.58
CA CYS A 64 2.24 19.32 -5.03
C CYS A 64 2.78 17.92 -4.72
N ALA A 65 3.95 17.81 -4.10
CA ALA A 65 4.57 16.52 -3.78
C ALA A 65 3.69 15.69 -2.83
N LEU A 66 3.48 14.42 -3.18
CA LEU A 66 2.69 13.47 -2.41
C LEU A 66 3.50 13.00 -1.21
N ARG A 67 3.01 13.24 0.00
CA ARG A 67 3.69 12.78 1.22
C ARG A 67 3.51 11.29 1.41
N THR A 68 4.55 10.59 1.89
CA THR A 68 4.40 9.21 2.31
C THR A 68 3.79 9.09 3.70
N ILE A 69 2.81 8.21 3.85
CA ILE A 69 2.24 7.79 5.13
C ILE A 69 2.56 6.32 5.34
N PHE A 70 2.89 5.94 6.58
CA PHE A 70 3.21 4.56 6.93
C PHE A 70 2.28 4.01 8.00
N PHE A 71 1.63 2.89 7.69
CA PHE A 71 0.74 2.18 8.58
C PHE A 71 1.31 0.84 8.98
N ILE A 72 1.17 0.49 10.26
CA ILE A 72 1.47 -0.84 10.77
C ILE A 72 0.19 -1.45 11.32
N ILE A 73 -0.06 -2.71 10.95
CA ILE A 73 -1.14 -3.53 11.49
C ILE A 73 -0.58 -4.82 12.08
N GLN A 74 -1.29 -5.36 13.07
CA GLN A 74 -1.15 -6.76 13.45
C GLN A 74 -2.26 -7.54 12.75
N THR A 75 -1.88 -8.50 11.91
CA THR A 75 -2.83 -9.39 11.25
C THR A 75 -3.49 -10.35 12.24
N SER A 76 -4.60 -10.96 11.85
CA SER A 76 -5.25 -12.04 12.62
C SER A 76 -4.30 -13.19 12.96
N ASN A 77 -3.30 -13.42 12.12
CA ASN A 77 -2.30 -14.48 12.29
C ASN A 77 -1.15 -14.06 13.22
N GLY A 78 -1.21 -12.85 13.81
CA GLY A 78 -0.19 -12.31 14.71
C GLY A 78 0.95 -11.56 14.02
N ASP A 79 1.08 -11.66 12.69
CA ASP A 79 2.14 -10.98 11.95
C ASP A 79 2.01 -9.46 11.99
N ILE A 80 3.13 -8.76 12.18
CA ILE A 80 3.22 -7.31 12.07
C ILE A 80 3.54 -6.94 10.63
N LYS A 81 2.61 -6.27 9.95
CA LYS A 81 2.76 -5.84 8.55
C LYS A 81 2.78 -4.32 8.45
N GLY A 82 3.73 -3.81 7.69
CA GLY A 82 3.82 -2.40 7.31
C GLY A 82 3.24 -2.17 5.92
N ARG A 83 2.71 -0.97 5.68
CA ARG A 83 2.26 -0.50 4.37
C ARG A 83 2.64 0.95 4.19
N THR A 84 3.25 1.26 3.05
CA THR A 84 3.52 2.63 2.61
C THR A 84 2.42 3.10 1.69
N CYS A 85 1.90 4.30 1.94
CA CYS A 85 0.82 4.89 1.17
C CYS A 85 1.20 6.31 0.74
N ALA A 86 0.79 6.71 -0.45
CA ALA A 86 0.81 8.11 -0.87
C ALA A 86 -0.36 8.85 -0.22
N GLU A 87 -0.11 10.03 0.34
CA GLU A 87 -1.18 10.93 0.76
C GLU A 87 -1.78 11.62 -0.47
N ASP A 88 -2.93 11.12 -0.90
CA ASP A 88 -3.66 11.55 -2.09
C ASP A 88 -4.58 12.77 -1.84
N SER A 89 -4.57 13.34 -0.63
CA SER A 89 -5.40 14.50 -0.28
C SER A 89 -5.12 15.71 -1.16
N VAL A 90 -3.85 15.88 -1.55
CA VAL A 90 -3.40 16.92 -2.46
C VAL A 90 -3.84 16.58 -3.89
N GLN A 91 -3.67 15.32 -4.31
CA GLN A 91 -4.00 14.81 -5.65
C GLN A 91 -5.47 14.98 -6.05
N ARG A 92 -6.39 14.80 -5.09
CA ARG A 92 -7.83 14.98 -5.32
C ARG A 92 -8.26 16.39 -5.74
N ASN A 93 -7.41 17.40 -5.56
CA ASN A 93 -7.74 18.77 -5.94
C ASN A 93 -7.56 19.05 -7.43
N TRP A 94 -6.83 18.20 -8.16
CA TRP A 94 -6.48 18.45 -9.57
C TRP A 94 -6.69 17.28 -10.52
N ILE A 95 -7.02 16.08 -10.03
CA ILE A 95 -7.42 14.95 -10.90
C ILE A 95 -8.93 14.71 -10.77
N GLY A 96 -9.62 14.70 -11.91
CA GLY A 96 -11.05 14.42 -11.97
C GLY A 96 -11.39 12.98 -11.60
N ARG A 97 -12.53 12.72 -10.96
CA ARG A 97 -12.91 11.35 -10.55
C ARG A 97 -12.98 10.38 -11.73
N ASP A 98 -13.43 10.87 -12.88
CA ASP A 98 -13.56 10.08 -14.10
C ASP A 98 -12.20 9.66 -14.69
N GLU A 99 -11.12 10.37 -14.33
CA GLU A 99 -9.75 10.07 -14.74
C GLU A 99 -9.04 9.08 -13.79
N VAL A 100 -9.53 8.93 -12.55
CA VAL A 100 -8.94 8.03 -11.53
C VAL A 100 -9.60 6.64 -11.54
N SER A 101 -10.75 6.50 -12.20
CA SER A 101 -11.50 5.24 -12.20
C SER A 101 -10.85 4.20 -13.12
N SER A 102 -10.40 3.09 -12.53
CA SER A 102 -9.98 1.92 -13.30
C SER A 102 -11.19 1.01 -13.57
N PRO A 103 -11.34 0.44 -14.79
CA PRO A 103 -12.36 -0.56 -15.04
C PRO A 103 -12.10 -1.76 -14.12
N THR A 104 -13.02 -2.00 -13.19
CA THR A 104 -12.98 -3.14 -12.27
C THR A 104 -14.14 -4.06 -12.60
N VAL A 105 -13.89 -5.37 -12.69
CA VAL A 105 -14.95 -6.36 -12.91
C VAL A 105 -15.96 -6.31 -11.78
N SER A 106 -17.24 -6.51 -12.08
CA SER A 106 -18.27 -6.61 -11.05
C SER A 106 -18.00 -7.79 -10.12
N THR A 107 -18.12 -7.58 -8.81
CA THR A 107 -18.01 -8.64 -7.79
C THR A 107 -18.94 -9.82 -8.10
N ASP A 108 -20.16 -9.53 -8.53
CA ASP A 108 -21.15 -10.56 -8.86
C ASP A 108 -20.66 -11.44 -10.02
N SER A 109 -20.08 -10.83 -11.06
CA SER A 109 -19.54 -11.57 -12.21
C SER A 109 -18.40 -12.50 -11.82
N THR A 110 -17.51 -12.04 -10.93
CA THR A 110 -16.42 -12.87 -10.39
C THR A 110 -16.95 -14.06 -9.60
N ILE A 111 -17.95 -13.83 -8.74
CA ILE A 111 -18.57 -14.90 -7.94
C ILE A 111 -19.31 -15.90 -8.84
N PHE A 112 -20.08 -15.44 -9.83
CA PHE A 112 -20.78 -16.30 -10.78
C PHE A 112 -19.82 -17.22 -11.54
N THR A 113 -18.69 -16.68 -11.99
CA THR A 113 -17.67 -17.47 -12.69
C THR A 113 -17.13 -18.57 -11.77
N GLY A 114 -16.79 -18.23 -10.52
CA GLY A 114 -16.35 -19.21 -9.53
C GLY A 114 -17.41 -20.28 -9.19
N MET A 115 -18.69 -19.92 -9.16
CA MET A 115 -19.79 -20.89 -8.97
C MET A 115 -19.88 -21.90 -10.12
N ILE A 116 -19.71 -21.44 -11.36
CA ILE A 116 -19.73 -22.31 -12.54
C ILE A 116 -18.53 -23.26 -12.52
N GLU A 117 -17.34 -22.73 -12.24
CA GLU A 117 -16.11 -23.53 -12.12
C GLU A 117 -16.24 -24.61 -11.06
N ALA A 118 -16.82 -24.27 -9.90
CA ALA A 118 -17.09 -25.23 -8.83
C ALA A 118 -18.15 -26.27 -9.23
N HIS A 119 -19.24 -25.86 -9.88
CA HIS A 119 -20.30 -26.76 -10.33
C HIS A 119 -19.79 -27.79 -11.35
N GLU A 120 -18.98 -27.33 -12.31
CA GLU A 120 -18.39 -28.16 -13.35
C GLU A 120 -17.12 -28.90 -12.92
N ARG A 121 -16.67 -28.70 -11.66
CA ARG A 121 -15.46 -29.30 -11.09
C ARG A 121 -14.20 -29.02 -11.91
N ARG A 122 -14.02 -27.77 -12.34
CA ARG A 122 -12.84 -27.32 -13.07
C ARG A 122 -11.65 -27.12 -12.12
N ASP A 123 -10.44 -27.37 -12.63
CA ASP A 123 -9.21 -27.02 -11.93
C ASP A 123 -8.99 -25.50 -11.99
N VAL A 124 -8.90 -24.85 -10.82
CA VAL A 124 -8.73 -23.40 -10.70
C VAL A 124 -7.41 -23.08 -9.98
N GLY A 125 -6.59 -22.24 -10.59
CA GLY A 125 -5.38 -21.70 -9.98
C GLY A 125 -5.55 -20.22 -9.66
N THR A 126 -5.16 -19.81 -8.45
CA THR A 126 -5.11 -18.40 -8.05
C THR A 126 -3.66 -18.03 -7.73
N CYS A 127 -3.28 -16.80 -8.09
CA CYS A 127 -1.98 -16.25 -7.73
C CYS A 127 -2.15 -14.82 -7.22
N ASP A 128 -1.39 -14.47 -6.19
CA ASP A 128 -1.25 -13.11 -5.71
C ASP A 128 0.00 -12.51 -6.35
N ILE A 129 -0.15 -11.35 -7.00
CA ILE A 129 0.98 -10.61 -7.55
C ILE A 129 1.29 -9.48 -6.55
N PRO A 130 2.39 -9.58 -5.80
CA PRO A 130 2.74 -8.55 -4.84
C PRO A 130 3.10 -7.26 -5.59
N ASN A 131 2.75 -6.12 -5.01
CA ASN A 131 3.25 -4.82 -5.46
C ASN A 131 2.88 -4.48 -6.94
N THR A 132 1.80 -5.04 -7.49
CA THR A 132 1.39 -4.79 -8.89
C THR A 132 1.24 -3.29 -9.20
N PHE A 133 0.71 -2.50 -8.27
CA PHE A 133 0.52 -1.07 -8.49
C PHE A 133 1.83 -0.29 -8.65
N VAL A 134 2.90 -0.68 -7.96
CA VAL A 134 4.20 0.02 -8.07
C VAL A 134 5.03 -0.43 -9.26
N GLN A 135 4.67 -1.54 -9.91
CA GLN A 135 5.33 -2.02 -11.14
C GLN A 135 4.80 -1.33 -12.40
N THR A 136 3.79 -0.46 -12.28
CA THR A 136 3.26 0.28 -13.42
C THR A 136 4.25 1.36 -13.82
N HIS A 137 4.74 1.31 -15.08
CA HIS A 137 5.62 2.35 -15.58
C HIS A 137 4.90 3.70 -15.62
N LEU A 138 5.46 4.68 -14.95
CA LEU A 138 5.03 6.07 -15.03
C LEU A 138 6.04 6.83 -15.90
N ASP A 139 5.53 7.50 -16.94
CA ASP A 139 6.34 8.41 -17.73
C ASP A 139 6.91 9.51 -16.82
N LYS A 140 8.15 9.95 -17.10
CA LYS A 140 8.81 10.97 -16.28
C LYS A 140 8.01 12.28 -16.21
N GLN A 141 7.22 12.57 -17.24
CA GLN A 141 6.33 13.71 -17.32
C GLN A 141 4.98 13.25 -17.90
N ASP A 142 3.90 13.85 -17.42
CA ASP A 142 2.57 13.69 -18.02
C ASP A 142 2.45 14.47 -19.35
N LYS A 143 1.26 14.43 -19.96
CA LYS A 143 0.96 15.11 -21.23
C LYS A 143 1.14 16.63 -21.17
N ASP A 144 1.10 17.20 -19.96
CA ASP A 144 1.21 18.63 -19.69
C ASP A 144 2.62 19.02 -19.19
N GLY A 145 3.55 18.05 -19.11
CA GLY A 145 4.93 18.27 -18.67
C GLY A 145 5.13 18.26 -17.15
N ASN A 146 4.15 17.80 -16.37
CA ASN A 146 4.26 17.71 -14.91
C ASN A 146 4.88 16.38 -14.47
N ARG A 147 5.66 16.43 -13.38
CA ARG A 147 6.25 15.25 -12.75
C ARG A 147 5.46 14.84 -11.52
N THR A 148 5.24 13.53 -11.34
CA THR A 148 4.73 13.00 -10.07
C THR A 148 5.88 12.88 -9.08
N ILE A 149 5.85 13.70 -8.03
CA ILE A 149 6.90 13.73 -7.00
C ILE A 149 6.35 13.16 -5.70
N MET A 150 7.09 12.21 -5.12
CA MET A 150 6.80 11.68 -3.79
C MET A 150 7.81 12.24 -2.78
N LYS A 151 7.31 12.70 -1.63
CA LYS A 151 8.12 13.20 -0.52
C LYS A 151 8.13 12.17 0.60
N LEU A 152 9.28 11.52 0.75
CA LEU A 152 9.55 10.63 1.87
C LEU A 152 10.00 11.44 3.08
N GLU A 153 9.43 11.17 4.25
CA GLU A 153 9.76 11.89 5.49
C GLU A 153 9.96 10.95 6.68
N GLY A 154 10.68 11.46 7.68
CA GLY A 154 10.81 10.80 8.97
C GLY A 154 11.69 9.55 8.94
N PRO A 155 11.41 8.56 9.81
CA PRO A 155 12.27 7.38 9.98
C PRO A 155 12.40 6.50 8.73
N LEU A 156 11.47 6.60 7.76
CA LEU A 156 11.55 5.82 6.53
C LEU A 156 12.75 6.21 5.66
N VAL A 157 13.11 7.49 5.65
CA VAL A 157 14.26 7.99 4.88
C VAL A 157 15.55 7.35 5.40
N GLN A 158 15.69 7.24 6.72
CA GLN A 158 16.86 6.61 7.33
C GLN A 158 16.96 5.13 6.94
N ILE A 159 15.84 4.41 6.99
CA ILE A 159 15.77 3.01 6.54
C ILE A 159 16.16 2.89 5.06
N LEU A 160 15.71 3.82 4.21
CA LEU A 160 16.03 3.79 2.79
C LEU A 160 17.53 4.06 2.54
N CYS A 161 18.13 5.02 3.24
CA CYS A 161 19.58 5.27 3.22
C CYS A 161 20.41 4.09 3.75
N GLU A 162 19.88 3.31 4.71
CA GLU A 162 20.51 2.08 5.20
C GLU A 162 20.47 0.96 4.14
N ILE A 163 19.37 0.89 3.37
CA ILE A 163 19.20 -0.09 2.29
C ILE A 163 20.12 0.23 1.12
N ASP A 164 20.13 1.49 0.67
CA ASP A 164 21.00 1.99 -0.39
C ASP A 164 21.55 3.39 -0.05
N PRO A 165 22.88 3.53 0.15
CA PRO A 165 23.51 4.81 0.41
C PRO A 165 23.33 5.86 -0.71
N THR A 166 22.93 5.48 -1.93
CA THR A 166 22.72 6.44 -3.03
C THR A 166 21.68 7.51 -2.71
N TYR A 167 20.72 7.21 -1.82
CA TYR A 167 19.69 8.14 -1.35
C TYR A 167 20.21 9.20 -0.35
N THR A 168 21.48 9.14 0.08
CA THR A 168 22.06 10.07 1.07
C THR A 168 22.52 11.41 0.45
N LYS A 169 22.38 11.57 -0.87
CA LYS A 169 22.94 12.68 -1.65
C LYS A 169 22.13 13.98 -1.58
#